data_AF-A0A840FUS7-F1
#
_entry.id   AF-A0A840FUS7-F1
#
_cell.length_a   1.000
_cell.length_b   1.000
_cell.length_c   1.000
_cell.angle_alpha   90.00
_cell.angle_beta   90.00
_cell.angle_gamma   90.00
#
_symmetry.space_group_name_H-M   'P 1'
#
loop_
_entity.id
_entity.type
_entity.pdbx_description
1 polymer ?
#
loop_
_entity_poly.entity_id
_entity_poly.type
_entity_poly.pdbx_seq_one_letter_code
_entity_poly.pdbx_strand_id
1 'polypeptide(L)'
;MVHIYVDGETDSRLVQLLLDDLRTVSYQIIVANGRNAIRPRARKALLMKRVPVALIVDADTTDEHQAAMQQRELDDYLAWGSNHSEYKVIQFIPEIEVLFFEAPKTLALLTGREISAEMQAAGKAAPRKVLSTLLNIRDRAKLFSCLSQANLEELRAHPKISELRSFIHSAS
;
A
#
# COMPACT_ATOMS: atom_id res chain seq x y z
N MET A 1 -2.02 -19.51 0.97
CA MET A 1 -2.08 -18.49 -0.10
C MET A 1 -2.85 -17.29 0.40
N VAL A 2 -2.29 -16.09 0.34
CA VAL A 2 -2.93 -14.84 0.82
C VAL A 2 -3.53 -14.04 -0.32
N HIS A 3 -4.73 -13.48 -0.15
CA HIS A 3 -5.29 -12.52 -1.08
C HIS A 3 -5.04 -11.08 -0.60
N ILE A 4 -4.39 -10.28 -1.44
CA ILE A 4 -4.08 -8.88 -1.16
C ILE A 4 -5.01 -8.03 -2.01
N TYR A 5 -5.94 -7.33 -1.38
CA TYR A 5 -6.87 -6.45 -2.06
C TYR A 5 -6.33 -5.02 -2.09
N VAL A 6 -6.38 -4.41 -3.26
CA VAL A 6 -5.96 -3.02 -3.52
C VAL A 6 -7.05 -2.28 -4.29
N ASP A 7 -7.11 -0.96 -4.17
CA ASP A 7 -8.18 -0.17 -4.80
C ASP A 7 -7.99 -0.09 -6.32
N GLY A 8 -6.78 0.29 -6.76
CA GLY A 8 -6.47 0.52 -8.16
C GLY A 8 -5.28 -0.29 -8.71
N GLU A 9 -5.15 -0.24 -10.04
CA GLU A 9 -4.07 -0.90 -10.78
C GLU A 9 -2.68 -0.32 -10.45
N THR A 10 -2.62 0.96 -10.06
CA THR A 10 -1.37 1.61 -9.67
C THR A 10 -0.85 1.05 -8.36
N ASP A 11 -1.72 0.93 -7.36
CA ASP A 11 -1.37 0.36 -6.05
C ASP A 11 -0.98 -1.10 -6.21
N SER A 12 -1.69 -1.84 -7.07
CA SER A 12 -1.35 -3.23 -7.43
C SER A 12 0.09 -3.36 -7.92
N ARG A 13 0.51 -2.51 -8.86
CA ARG A 13 1.87 -2.52 -9.40
C ARG A 13 2.91 -2.13 -8.36
N LEU A 14 2.63 -1.13 -7.52
CA LEU A 14 3.54 -0.74 -6.45
C LEU A 14 3.71 -1.87 -5.44
N VAL A 15 2.62 -2.46 -4.98
CA VAL A 15 2.63 -3.60 -4.04
C VAL A 15 3.33 -4.80 -4.67
N GLN A 16 3.12 -5.08 -5.96
CA GLN A 16 3.82 -6.15 -6.66
C GLN A 16 5.34 -5.95 -6.66
N LEU A 17 5.82 -4.71 -6.85
CA LEU A 17 7.25 -4.39 -6.78
C LEU A 17 7.80 -4.52 -5.34
N LEU A 18 7.01 -4.15 -4.33
CA LEU A 18 7.42 -4.22 -2.93
C LEU A 18 7.46 -5.66 -2.37
N LEU A 19 6.87 -6.62 -3.08
CA LEU A 19 6.77 -8.04 -2.69
C LEU A 19 7.48 -8.99 -3.68
N ASP A 20 8.15 -8.49 -4.71
CA ASP A 20 8.75 -9.29 -5.80
C ASP A 20 9.85 -10.27 -5.36
N ASP A 21 10.43 -10.03 -4.19
CA ASP A 21 11.43 -10.84 -3.53
C ASP A 21 10.81 -11.98 -2.70
N LEU A 22 9.50 -11.94 -2.43
CA LEU A 22 8.77 -12.97 -1.70
C LEU A 22 8.37 -14.16 -2.58
N ARG A 23 9.31 -14.69 -3.37
CA ARG A 23 9.05 -15.72 -4.38
C ARG A 23 8.64 -17.08 -3.81
N THR A 24 8.90 -17.33 -2.54
CA THR A 24 8.66 -18.62 -1.86
C THR A 24 7.30 -18.72 -1.19
N VAL A 25 6.58 -17.60 -1.03
CA VAL A 25 5.25 -17.54 -0.41
C VAL A 25 4.19 -17.29 -1.47
N SER A 26 3.03 -17.91 -1.28
CA SER A 26 1.93 -17.83 -2.25
C SER A 26 1.00 -16.67 -1.90
N TYR A 27 0.95 -15.64 -2.74
CA TYR A 27 -0.01 -14.55 -2.63
C TYR A 27 -0.61 -14.18 -3.99
N GLN A 28 -1.79 -13.57 -3.96
CA GLN A 28 -2.46 -13.03 -5.14
C GLN A 28 -2.90 -11.60 -4.86
N ILE A 29 -2.48 -10.65 -5.71
CA ILE A 29 -2.98 -9.27 -5.68
C ILE A 29 -4.27 -9.19 -6.49
N ILE A 30 -5.32 -8.61 -5.91
CA ILE A 30 -6.65 -8.49 -6.48
C ILE A 30 -7.05 -7.01 -6.51
N VAL A 31 -7.21 -6.46 -7.71
CA VAL A 31 -7.71 -5.10 -7.90
C VAL A 31 -9.23 -5.08 -7.74
N ALA A 32 -9.71 -4.24 -6.84
CA ALA A 32 -11.13 -4.12 -6.53
C ALA A 32 -11.90 -3.22 -7.51
N ASN A 33 -11.21 -2.31 -8.20
CA ASN A 33 -11.79 -1.28 -9.07
C ASN A 33 -12.74 -0.35 -8.30
N GLY A 34 -12.30 0.16 -7.15
CA GLY A 34 -13.05 1.13 -6.34
C GLY A 34 -13.26 0.71 -4.89
N ARG A 35 -13.19 1.69 -3.97
CA ARG A 35 -13.36 1.52 -2.51
C ARG A 35 -14.68 0.84 -2.11
N ASN A 36 -15.74 1.05 -2.88
CA ASN A 36 -17.03 0.42 -2.59
C ASN A 36 -17.03 -1.09 -2.87
N ALA A 37 -16.14 -1.56 -3.74
CA ALA A 37 -16.03 -2.97 -4.10
C ALA A 37 -14.98 -3.73 -3.27
N ILE A 38 -13.98 -3.04 -2.72
CA ILE A 38 -12.87 -3.69 -2.02
C ILE A 38 -13.32 -4.42 -0.75
N ARG A 39 -14.11 -3.75 0.10
CA ARG A 39 -14.61 -4.27 1.38
C ARG A 39 -15.45 -5.55 1.21
N PRO A 40 -16.54 -5.57 0.41
CA PRO A 40 -17.36 -6.77 0.28
C PRO A 40 -16.61 -7.94 -0.39
N ARG A 41 -15.67 -7.67 -1.30
CA ARG A 41 -14.87 -8.71 -1.95
C ARG A 41 -13.87 -9.34 -0.99
N ALA A 42 -13.16 -8.51 -0.21
CA ALA A 42 -12.26 -8.95 0.85
C ALA A 42 -13.00 -9.83 1.87
N ARG A 43 -14.15 -9.36 2.38
CA ARG A 43 -14.96 -10.11 3.33
C ARG A 43 -15.49 -11.42 2.75
N LYS A 44 -15.91 -11.44 1.48
CA LYS A 44 -16.33 -12.69 0.82
C LYS A 44 -15.17 -13.71 0.74
N ALA A 45 -13.96 -13.27 0.42
CA ALA A 45 -12.80 -14.17 0.41
C ALA A 45 -12.49 -14.73 1.81
N LEU A 46 -12.54 -13.87 2.82
CA LEU A 46 -12.31 -14.24 4.20
C LEU A 46 -13.34 -15.26 4.71
N LEU A 47 -14.64 -14.95 4.60
CA LEU A 47 -15.70 -15.75 5.21
C LEU A 47 -16.12 -16.97 4.39
N MET A 48 -16.22 -16.83 3.07
CA MET A 48 -16.76 -17.87 2.20
C MET A 48 -15.68 -18.76 1.62
N LYS A 49 -14.52 -18.18 1.28
CA LYS A 49 -13.41 -18.94 0.69
C LYS A 49 -12.38 -19.38 1.74
N ARG A 50 -12.47 -18.87 2.98
CA ARG A 50 -11.52 -19.16 4.08
C ARG A 50 -10.07 -18.89 3.67
N VAL A 51 -9.86 -17.82 2.91
CA VAL A 51 -8.54 -17.39 2.46
C VAL A 51 -8.09 -16.20 3.32
N PRO A 52 -6.86 -16.18 3.83
CA PRO A 52 -6.32 -15.02 4.54
C PRO A 52 -6.30 -13.78 3.65
N VAL A 53 -6.67 -12.62 4.20
CA VAL A 53 -6.88 -11.38 3.44
C VAL A 53 -6.02 -10.25 3.98
N ALA A 54 -5.17 -9.67 3.13
CA ALA A 54 -4.61 -8.35 3.36
C ALA A 54 -5.44 -7.31 2.59
N LEU A 55 -5.80 -6.20 3.22
CA LEU A 55 -6.53 -5.09 2.63
C LEU A 55 -5.64 -3.86 2.64
N ILE A 56 -5.25 -3.36 1.48
CA ILE A 56 -4.44 -2.13 1.35
C ILE A 56 -5.34 -1.00 0.87
N VAL A 57 -5.38 0.08 1.63
CA VAL A 57 -6.29 1.21 1.38
C VAL A 57 -5.62 2.54 1.65
N ASP A 58 -6.02 3.57 0.91
CA ASP A 58 -5.70 4.96 1.20
C ASP A 58 -6.72 5.49 2.25
N ALA A 59 -6.27 6.40 3.12
CA ALA A 59 -7.15 7.10 4.08
C ALA A 59 -7.82 8.33 3.45
N ASP A 60 -7.20 8.88 2.38
CA ASP A 60 -7.64 10.08 1.66
C ASP A 60 -7.85 11.31 2.54
N THR A 61 -7.15 11.33 3.66
CA THR A 61 -7.16 12.40 4.64
C THR A 61 -5.81 12.42 5.32
N THR A 62 -5.37 13.62 5.71
CA THR A 62 -4.21 13.81 6.59
C THR A 62 -4.63 13.96 8.05
N ASP A 63 -5.94 13.97 8.33
CA ASP A 63 -6.49 14.02 9.68
C ASP A 63 -6.38 12.64 10.33
N GLU A 64 -5.54 12.53 11.35
CA GLU A 64 -5.27 11.28 12.06
C GLU A 64 -6.51 10.72 12.75
N HIS A 65 -7.42 11.57 13.24
CA HIS A 65 -8.66 11.12 13.89
C HIS A 65 -9.60 10.50 12.86
N GLN A 66 -9.74 11.13 11.69
CA GLN A 66 -10.54 10.56 10.60
C GLN A 66 -9.95 9.26 10.08
N ALA A 67 -8.63 9.21 9.87
CA ALA A 67 -7.95 7.99 9.43
C ALA A 67 -8.12 6.85 10.45
N ALA A 68 -7.92 7.12 11.75
CA ALA A 68 -8.09 6.13 12.81
C ALA A 68 -9.54 5.60 12.91
N MET A 69 -10.53 6.46 12.70
CA MET A 69 -11.94 6.03 12.64
C MET A 69 -12.18 5.10 11.44
N GLN A 70 -11.71 5.48 10.25
CA GLN A 70 -11.83 4.62 9.05
C GLN A 70 -11.15 3.27 9.22
N GLN A 71 -9.97 3.24 9.84
CA GLN A 71 -9.23 2.01 10.15
C GLN A 71 -10.06 1.10 11.06
N ARG A 72 -10.61 1.63 12.16
CA ARG A 72 -11.47 0.86 13.08
C ARG A 72 -12.72 0.30 12.39
N GLU A 73 -13.38 1.11 11.57
CA GLU A 73 -14.56 0.66 10.81
C GLU A 73 -14.23 -0.50 9.87
N LEU A 74 -13.06 -0.47 9.22
CA LEU A 74 -12.60 -1.55 8.34
C LEU A 74 -12.24 -2.81 9.14
N ASP A 75 -11.55 -2.64 10.26
CA ASP A 75 -11.18 -3.74 11.14
C ASP A 75 -12.43 -4.41 11.72
N ASP A 76 -13.39 -3.66 12.25
CA ASP A 76 -14.65 -4.20 12.78
C ASP A 76 -15.46 -4.93 11.69
N TYR A 77 -15.48 -4.39 10.47
CA TYR A 77 -16.19 -4.99 9.34
C TYR A 77 -15.62 -6.36 8.94
N LEU A 78 -14.28 -6.51 8.99
CA LEU A 78 -13.61 -7.77 8.67
C LEU A 78 -13.61 -8.75 9.85
N ALA A 79 -13.45 -8.26 11.07
CA ALA A 79 -13.50 -9.05 12.31
C ALA A 79 -14.83 -9.80 12.45
N TRP A 80 -15.92 -9.21 11.95
CA TRP A 80 -17.24 -9.80 12.12
C TRP A 80 -17.40 -11.10 11.32
N GLY A 81 -17.20 -12.22 12.02
CA GLY A 81 -17.28 -13.59 11.52
C GLY A 81 -15.94 -14.23 11.16
N SER A 82 -14.82 -13.58 11.45
CA SER A 82 -13.46 -14.06 11.17
C SER A 82 -12.56 -14.02 12.41
N ASN A 83 -11.44 -14.73 12.36
CA ASN A 83 -10.38 -14.57 13.36
C ASN A 83 -9.44 -13.43 12.94
N HIS A 84 -8.95 -12.63 13.89
CA HIS A 84 -8.00 -11.54 13.62
C HIS A 84 -6.68 -12.01 12.97
N SER A 85 -6.34 -13.30 13.09
CA SER A 85 -5.17 -13.88 12.40
C SER A 85 -5.40 -14.13 10.90
N GLU A 86 -6.65 -14.09 10.44
CA GLU A 86 -7.02 -14.37 9.04
C GLU A 86 -7.09 -13.11 8.18
N TYR A 87 -6.95 -11.92 8.77
CA TYR A 87 -6.93 -10.69 8.00
C TYR A 87 -5.96 -9.64 8.54
N LYS A 88 -5.62 -8.69 7.66
CA LYS A 88 -4.82 -7.51 8.01
C LYS A 88 -5.28 -6.31 7.19
N VAL A 89 -5.51 -5.17 7.83
CA VAL A 89 -5.78 -3.90 7.16
C VAL A 89 -4.53 -3.02 7.23
N ILE A 90 -4.02 -2.64 6.07
CA ILE A 90 -2.86 -1.77 5.89
C ILE A 90 -3.35 -0.46 5.26
N GLN A 91 -3.67 0.52 6.08
CA GLN A 91 -4.10 1.83 5.61
C GLN A 91 -2.89 2.76 5.43
N PHE A 92 -2.79 3.50 4.34
CA PHE A 92 -1.80 4.57 4.14
C PHE A 92 -2.43 5.94 4.35
N ILE A 93 -1.68 6.89 4.91
CA ILE A 93 -2.18 8.23 5.26
C ILE A 93 -1.30 9.27 4.53
N PRO A 94 -1.87 10.10 3.64
CA PRO A 94 -3.22 9.98 3.07
C PRO A 94 -3.33 8.86 2.03
N GLU A 95 -2.24 8.57 1.30
CA GLU A 95 -2.20 7.63 0.17
C GLU A 95 -0.89 6.81 0.19
N ILE A 96 -0.88 5.65 -0.46
CA ILE A 96 0.30 4.75 -0.51
C ILE A 96 1.58 5.43 -1.03
N GLU A 97 1.46 6.45 -1.88
CA GLU A 97 2.61 7.22 -2.37
C GLU A 97 3.37 7.98 -1.26
N VAL A 98 2.82 8.07 -0.03
CA VAL A 98 3.53 8.62 1.13
C VAL A 98 4.85 7.91 1.40
N LEU A 99 4.94 6.62 1.05
CA LEU A 99 6.15 5.80 1.16
C LEU A 99 7.38 6.48 0.54
N PHE A 100 7.22 7.17 -0.60
CA PHE A 100 8.33 7.84 -1.26
C PHE A 100 8.86 9.04 -0.46
N PHE A 101 8.01 9.72 0.28
CA PHE A 101 8.40 10.86 1.11
C PHE A 101 8.87 10.45 2.52
N GLU A 102 8.71 9.17 2.86
CA GLU A 102 9.30 8.55 4.06
C GLU A 102 10.59 7.80 3.74
N ALA A 103 10.90 7.61 2.45
CA ALA A 103 12.10 7.00 1.91
C ALA A 103 12.94 8.02 1.10
N PRO A 104 13.57 9.02 1.77
CA PRO A 104 14.23 10.12 1.09
C PRO A 104 15.40 9.68 0.19
N LYS A 105 16.10 8.59 0.52
CA LYS A 105 17.21 8.11 -0.32
C LYS A 105 16.69 7.56 -1.64
N THR A 106 15.62 6.78 -1.58
CA THR A 106 14.94 6.21 -2.75
C THR A 106 14.38 7.33 -3.63
N LEU A 107 13.71 8.31 -3.02
CA LEU A 107 13.15 9.44 -3.77
C LEU A 107 14.24 10.32 -4.40
N ALA A 108 15.37 10.53 -3.71
CA ALA A 108 16.50 11.27 -4.26
C ALA A 108 17.11 10.55 -5.46
N LEU A 109 17.27 9.21 -5.38
CA LEU A 109 17.74 8.39 -6.50
C LEU A 109 16.79 8.44 -7.70
N LEU A 110 15.48 8.36 -7.47
CA LEU A 110 14.47 8.40 -8.54
C LEU A 110 14.40 9.76 -9.23
N THR A 111 14.63 10.85 -8.48
CA THR A 111 14.49 12.21 -8.99
C THR A 111 15.81 12.84 -9.44
N GLY A 112 16.95 12.23 -9.10
CA GLY A 112 18.28 12.76 -9.38
C GLY A 112 18.60 14.05 -8.62
N ARG A 113 17.89 14.34 -7.53
CA ARG A 113 18.02 15.57 -6.74
C ARG A 113 17.81 15.30 -5.25
N GLU A 114 18.39 16.14 -4.42
CA GLU A 114 18.09 16.12 -2.99
C GLU A 114 16.65 16.57 -2.72
N ILE A 115 16.04 15.95 -1.72
CA ILE A 115 14.67 16.24 -1.30
C ILE A 115 14.73 17.16 -0.09
N SER A 116 14.28 18.41 -0.26
CA SER A 116 14.24 19.38 0.84
C SER A 116 13.19 19.00 1.89
N ALA A 117 13.33 19.53 3.11
CA ALA A 117 12.35 19.31 4.17
C ALA A 117 10.96 19.85 3.80
N GLU A 118 10.87 20.99 3.10
CA GLU A 118 9.58 21.53 2.65
C GLU A 118 8.93 20.63 1.61
N MET A 119 9.72 20.09 0.68
CA MET A 119 9.25 19.15 -0.33
C MET A 119 8.78 17.84 0.28
N GLN A 120 9.49 17.34 1.29
CA GLN A 120 9.10 16.17 2.05
C GLN A 120 7.78 16.40 2.80
N ALA A 121 7.63 17.54 3.46
CA ALA A 121 6.39 17.90 4.16
C ALA A 121 5.21 18.05 3.19
N ALA A 122 5.41 18.73 2.06
CA ALA A 122 4.39 18.85 1.02
C ALA A 122 4.00 17.48 0.43
N GLY A 123 4.99 16.61 0.24
CA GLY A 123 4.78 15.25 -0.24
C GLY A 123 4.00 14.39 0.75
N LYS A 124 4.25 14.50 2.06
CA LYS A 124 3.44 13.80 3.06
C LYS A 124 2.00 14.27 3.10
N ALA A 125 1.75 15.55 2.79
CA ALA A 125 0.39 16.11 2.73
C ALA A 125 -0.37 15.78 1.43
N ALA A 126 0.34 15.66 0.30
CA ALA A 126 -0.26 15.43 -1.02
C ALA A 126 0.63 14.55 -1.92
N PRO A 127 0.87 13.28 -1.54
CA PRO A 127 1.97 12.48 -2.06
C PRO A 127 1.87 12.21 -3.55
N ARG A 128 0.72 11.76 -4.04
CA ARG A 128 0.51 11.50 -5.47
C ARG A 128 0.72 12.76 -6.33
N LYS A 129 0.23 13.92 -5.86
CA LYS A 129 0.37 15.20 -6.56
C LYS A 129 1.82 15.66 -6.62
N VAL A 130 2.53 15.61 -5.50
CA VAL A 130 3.92 16.05 -5.42
C VAL A 130 4.82 15.08 -6.21
N LEU A 131 4.63 13.77 -6.07
CA LEU A 131 5.40 12.76 -6.79
C LEU A 131 5.28 12.92 -8.32
N SER A 132 4.06 13.14 -8.81
CA SER A 132 3.80 13.38 -10.25
C SER A 132 4.53 14.63 -10.75
N THR A 133 4.59 15.67 -9.91
CA THR A 133 5.29 16.92 -10.23
C THR A 133 6.81 16.72 -10.22
N LEU A 134 7.34 16.00 -9.23
CA LEU A 134 8.78 15.77 -9.08
C LEU A 134 9.37 14.91 -10.18
N LEU A 135 8.63 13.95 -10.69
CA LEU A 135 9.18 13.10 -11.74
C LEU A 135 8.96 13.71 -13.13
N ASN A 136 8.20 14.82 -13.24
CA ASN A 136 7.68 15.33 -14.50
C ASN A 136 6.99 14.22 -15.32
N ILE A 137 6.43 13.24 -14.60
CA ILE A 137 5.80 12.07 -15.17
C ILE A 137 4.30 12.33 -15.15
N ARG A 138 3.75 12.61 -16.34
CA ARG A 138 2.30 12.54 -16.55
C ARG A 138 1.78 11.11 -16.66
N ASP A 139 2.68 10.16 -16.93
CA ASP A 139 2.35 8.75 -17.22
C ASP A 139 2.88 7.79 -16.15
N ARG A 140 1.97 7.24 -15.34
CA ARG A 140 2.29 6.28 -14.27
C ARG A 140 3.12 5.09 -14.75
N ALA A 141 3.05 4.70 -16.03
CA ALA A 141 3.90 3.62 -16.56
C ALA A 141 5.40 3.93 -16.44
N LYS A 142 5.79 5.20 -16.66
CA LYS A 142 7.19 5.64 -16.53
C LYS A 142 7.69 5.60 -15.09
N LEU A 143 6.81 5.90 -14.12
CA LEU A 143 7.15 5.77 -12.70
C LEU A 143 7.55 4.33 -12.38
N PHE A 144 6.74 3.36 -12.80
CA PHE A 144 7.00 1.94 -12.52
C PHE A 144 8.26 1.41 -13.22
N SER A 145 8.59 1.90 -14.43
CA SER A 145 9.85 1.53 -15.08
C SER A 145 11.09 2.06 -14.36
N CYS A 146 10.99 3.22 -13.71
CA CYS A 146 12.08 3.74 -12.87
C CYS A 146 12.18 2.94 -11.57
N LEU A 147 11.04 2.61 -10.95
CA LEU A 147 11.00 1.85 -9.71
C LEU A 147 11.53 0.42 -9.85
N SER A 148 11.28 -0.24 -10.98
CA SER A 148 11.80 -1.60 -11.21
C SER A 148 13.33 -1.67 -11.30
N GLN A 149 13.99 -0.53 -11.49
CA GLN A 149 15.45 -0.40 -11.52
C GLN A 149 16.01 0.21 -10.23
N ALA A 150 15.15 0.67 -9.32
CA ALA A 150 15.54 1.31 -8.08
C ALA A 150 15.79 0.28 -6.98
N ASN A 151 16.65 0.64 -6.02
CA ASN A 151 16.75 -0.11 -4.77
C ASN A 151 15.51 0.18 -3.91
N LEU A 152 14.67 -0.83 -3.69
CA LEU A 152 13.42 -0.71 -2.94
C LEU A 152 13.57 -1.06 -1.45
N GLU A 153 14.78 -1.35 -0.96
CA GLU A 153 15.00 -1.79 0.43
C GLU A 153 14.47 -0.77 1.46
N GLU A 154 14.65 0.53 1.21
CA GLU A 154 14.13 1.57 2.11
C GLU A 154 12.60 1.58 2.15
N LEU A 155 11.93 1.38 1.00
CA LEU A 155 10.48 1.27 0.92
C LEU A 155 9.98 -0.03 1.57
N ARG A 156 10.71 -1.15 1.40
CA ARG A 156 10.39 -2.45 2.01
C ARG A 156 10.54 -2.44 3.53
N ALA A 157 11.50 -1.66 4.04
CA ALA A 157 11.72 -1.46 5.47
C ALA A 157 10.65 -0.58 6.14
N HIS A 158 9.75 0.04 5.37
CA HIS A 158 8.67 0.83 5.93
C HIS A 158 7.77 -0.04 6.85
N PRO A 159 7.36 0.44 8.04
CA PRO A 159 6.61 -0.37 9.02
C PRO A 159 5.37 -1.05 8.45
N LYS A 160 4.57 -0.33 7.63
CA LYS A 160 3.35 -0.88 7.00
C LYS A 160 3.64 -1.96 5.96
N ILE A 161 4.77 -1.86 5.26
CA ILE A 161 5.21 -2.88 4.30
C ILE A 161 5.77 -4.09 5.04
N SER A 162 6.54 -3.86 6.10
CA SER A 162 7.02 -4.92 6.98
C SER A 162 5.86 -5.70 7.63
N GLU A 163 4.79 -5.01 8.02
CA GLU A 163 3.58 -5.61 8.56
C GLU A 163 2.86 -6.49 7.51
N LEU A 164 2.68 -5.97 6.29
CA LEU A 164 2.11 -6.74 5.18
C LEU A 164 2.94 -8.00 4.90
N ARG A 165 4.27 -7.85 4.80
CA ARG A 165 5.20 -8.97 4.53
C ARG A 165 5.13 -10.01 5.63
N SER A 166 5.09 -9.58 6.89
CA SER A 166 4.96 -10.47 8.06
C SER A 166 3.65 -11.25 8.03
N PHE A 167 2.54 -10.59 7.71
CA PHE A 167 1.25 -11.23 7.55
C PHE A 167 1.26 -12.30 6.45
N ILE A 168 1.86 -12.00 5.29
CA ILE A 168 1.99 -12.95 4.18
C ILE A 168 2.77 -14.20 4.61
N HIS A 169 3.84 -14.04 5.40
CA HIS A 169 4.62 -15.18 5.89
C HIS A 169 3.87 -16.00 6.93
N SER A 170 3.15 -15.35 7.86
CA SER A 170 2.41 -16.07 8.90
C SER A 170 1.19 -16.84 8.38
N ALA A 171 0.67 -16.44 7.22
CA ALA A 171 -0.55 -16.98 6.62
C ALA A 171 -0.29 -17.90 5.41
N SER A 172 0.99 -18.12 5.06
CA SER A 172 1.42 -19.06 4.01
C SER A 172 1.82 -20.40 4.60
#